data_AF-J0N4H6-F1
#
_entry.id   AF-J0N4H6-F1
#
_cell.length_a   1.000
_cell.length_b   1.000
_cell.length_c   1.000
_cell.angle_alpha   90.00
_cell.angle_beta   90.00
_cell.angle_gamma   90.00
#
_symmetry.space_group_name_H-M   'P 1'
#
loop_
_entity.id
_entity.type
_entity.pdbx_description
1 polymer ?
#
loop_
_entity_poly.entity_id
_entity_poly.type
_entity_poly.pdbx_seq_one_letter_code
_entity_poly.pdbx_strand_id
1 'polypeptide(L)' 'MQENGQNDMLSENQKRFRCRICGYIFIGSELPQDFRCPRCGSDSEQFIELRQR' A
#
# COMPACT_ATOMS: atom_id res chain seq x y z
N MET A 1 8.72 -11.27 -26.69
CA MET A 1 9.68 -11.14 -25.58
C MET A 1 8.86 -11.05 -24.31
N GLN A 2 8.74 -12.18 -23.59
CA GLN A 2 8.36 -12.40 -22.17
C GLN A 2 7.38 -11.36 -21.59
N GLU A 3 6.07 -11.62 -21.49
CA GLU A 3 5.40 -12.35 -20.38
C GLU A 3 5.68 -11.77 -18.99
N ASN A 4 4.72 -11.92 -18.07
CA ASN A 4 4.64 -11.40 -16.68
C ASN A 4 3.89 -10.05 -16.59
N GLY A 5 2.60 -9.96 -16.24
CA GLY A 5 1.88 -10.77 -15.26
C GLY A 5 1.81 -9.99 -13.94
N GLN A 6 0.93 -9.00 -13.86
CA GLN A 6 0.47 -8.45 -12.60
C GLN A 6 -1.05 -8.33 -12.68
N ASN A 7 -1.70 -9.48 -12.48
CA ASN A 7 -3.13 -9.59 -12.24
C ASN A 7 -3.41 -8.97 -10.88
N ASP A 8 -3.88 -7.73 -10.90
CA ASP A 8 -4.25 -6.97 -9.73
C ASP A 8 -5.68 -7.30 -9.30
N MET A 9 -5.90 -8.57 -8.94
CA MET A 9 -7.11 -9.06 -8.28
C MET A 9 -7.17 -8.54 -6.83
N LEU A 10 -7.18 -7.21 -6.66
CA LEU A 10 -7.68 -6.60 -5.45
C LEU A 10 -9.20 -6.62 -5.54
N SER A 11 -9.85 -7.18 -4.53
CA SER A 11 -11.29 -6.98 -4.33
C SER A 11 -11.60 -5.48 -4.46
N GLU A 12 -12.62 -5.14 -5.25
CA GLU A 12 -13.00 -3.77 -5.67
C GLU A 12 -13.20 -2.75 -4.52
N ASN A 13 -13.10 -3.20 -3.26
CA ASN A 13 -13.30 -2.41 -2.05
C ASN A 13 -12.05 -2.25 -1.16
N GLN A 14 -10.86 -2.69 -1.58
CA GLN A 14 -9.64 -2.52 -0.77
C GLN A 14 -8.75 -1.40 -1.30
N LYS A 15 -8.40 -0.46 -0.42
CA LYS A 15 -7.44 0.60 -0.72
C LYS A 15 -6.02 0.08 -0.53
N ARG A 16 -5.11 0.59 -1.35
CA ARG A 16 -3.68 0.33 -1.22
C ARG A 16 -2.99 1.54 -0.65
N PHE A 17 -2.12 1.30 0.32
CA PHE A 17 -1.31 2.34 0.94
C PHE A 17 0.15 1.96 0.79
N ARG A 18 0.94 2.80 0.12
CA ARG A 18 2.38 2.60 -0.05
C ARG A 18 3.15 3.50 0.89
N CYS A 19 4.01 2.94 1.72
CA CYS A 19 4.98 3.70 2.48
C CYS A 19 5.97 4.38 1.52
N ARG A 20 6.06 5.71 1.58
CA ARG A 20 7.01 6.48 0.77
C ARG A 20 8.46 6.30 1.20
N ILE A 21 8.69 5.89 2.45
CA ILE A 21 10.04 5.74 3.02
C ILE A 21 10.69 4.44 2.54
N CYS A 22 10.03 3.30 2.75
CA CYS A 22 10.60 1.98 2.47
C CYS A 22 9.91 1.22 1.33
N GLY A 23 8.76 1.70 0.83
CA GLY A 23 7.99 1.03 -0.21
C GLY A 23 7.06 -0.09 0.27
N TYR A 24 6.83 -0.25 1.59
CA TYR A 24 5.88 -1.25 2.11
C TYR A 24 4.46 -0.98 1.60
N ILE A 25 3.77 -2.02 1.11
CA ILE A 25 2.40 -1.92 0.62
C ILE A 25 1.47 -2.53 1.66
N PHE A 26 0.60 -1.70 2.21
CA PHE A 26 -0.51 -2.11 3.05
C PHE A 26 -1.80 -2.16 2.22
N ILE A 27 -2.57 -3.24 2.36
CA ILE A 27 -3.82 -3.46 1.64
C ILE A 27 -4.93 -3.54 2.70
N GLY A 28 -5.86 -2.60 2.69
CA GLY A 28 -6.90 -2.51 3.71
C GLY A 28 -7.94 -1.45 3.40
N SER A 29 -9.00 -1.39 4.21
CA SER A 29 -10.07 -0.40 4.03
C SER A 29 -9.68 0.98 4.57
N GLU A 30 -8.92 1.02 5.66
CA GLU A 30 -8.49 2.24 6.34
C GLU A 30 -7.11 2.05 6.99
N LEU A 31 -6.31 3.11 7.03
CA LEU A 31 -5.02 3.13 7.69
C LEU A 31 -5.14 3.93 9.00
N PRO A 32 -4.95 3.31 10.18
CA PRO A 32 -5.03 4.03 11.44
C PRO A 32 -3.92 5.07 11.57
N GLN A 33 -4.19 6.20 12.24
CA GLN A 33 -3.19 7.26 12.45
C GLN A 33 -1.97 6.78 13.26
N ASP A 34 -2.19 5.91 14.25
CA ASP A 34 -1.12 5.26 15.03
C ASP A 34 -0.42 4.10 14.31
N PHE A 35 -0.75 3.85 13.04
CA PHE A 35 -0.10 2.78 12.30
C PHE A 35 1.36 3.11 12.03
N ARG A 36 2.27 2.34 12.62
CA ARG A 36 3.71 2.41 12.33
C ARG A 36 4.11 1.36 11.31
N CYS A 37 4.87 1.80 10.31
CA CYS A 37 5.41 0.90 9.30
C CYS A 37 6.31 -0.16 9.97
N PRO A 38 6.02 -1.47 9.84
CA PRO A 38 6.85 -2.52 10.46
C PRO A 38 8.22 -2.67 9.78
N ARG A 39 8.43 -2.04 8.62
CA ARG A 39 9.70 -2.09 7.88
C ARG A 39 10.69 -1.00 8.26
N CYS A 40 10.21 0.23 8.52
CA CYS A 40 11.07 1.37 8.82
C CYS A 40 10.71 2.12 10.11
N GLY A 41 9.58 1.80 10.75
CA GLY A 41 9.12 2.43 11.97
C GLY A 41 8.48 3.82 11.79
N SER A 42 8.31 4.28 10.55
CA SER A 42 7.68 5.58 10.26
C SER A 42 6.18 5.58 10.53
N ASP A 43 5.65 6.75 10.87
CA ASP A 43 4.22 6.96 11.12
C ASP A 43 3.37 6.82 9.86
N SER A 44 2.06 6.65 10.06
CA SER A 44 1.06 6.42 9.02
C SER A 44 0.99 7.56 8.00
N GLU A 45 1.36 8.78 8.37
CA GLU A 45 1.45 9.96 7.49
C GLU A 45 2.41 9.75 6.31
N GLN A 46 3.35 8.81 6.43
CA GLN A 46 4.27 8.47 5.36
C GLN A 46 3.67 7.53 4.31
N PHE A 47 2.48 6.99 4.55
CA PHE A 47 1.77 6.16 3.59
C PHE A 47 0.95 7.02 2.63
N ILE A 48 1.02 6.68 1.34
CA ILE A 48 0.20 7.29 0.29
C ILE A 48 -0.81 6.28 -0.24
N GLU A 49 -2.06 6.72 -0.39
CA GLU A 49 -3.10 5.95 -1.05
C GLU A 49 -2.75 5.80 -2.55
N LEU A 50 -2.56 4.57 -3.01
CA LEU A 50 -2.38 4.22 -4.41
C LEU A 50 -3.77 4.02 -5.04
N ARG A 51 -4.33 5.09 -5.59
CA ARG A 51 -5.44 4.97 -6.54
C ARG A 51 -4.88 4.57 -7.90
N GLN A 52 -5.26 3.39 -8.40
CA GLN A 52 -4.99 3.02 -9.78
C GLN A 52 -5.97 3.78 -10.68
N ARG A 53 -5.46 4.39 -11.75
CA ARG A 53 -6.22 5.07 -12.81
C ARG A 53 -6.12 4.24 -14.08
#